data_AF-A0AA37AC32-F1
#
_entry.id   AF-A0AA37AC32-F1
#
_cell.length_a   1.000
_cell.length_b   1.000
_cell.length_c   1.000
_cell.angle_alpha   90.00
_cell.angle_beta   90.00
_cell.angle_gamma   90.00
#
_symmetry.space_group_name_H-M   'P 1'
#
loop_
_entity.id
_entity.type
_entity.pdbx_description
1 polymer ?
#
loop_
_entity_poly.entity_id
_entity_poly.type
_entity_poly.pdbx_seq_one_letter_code
_entity_poly.pdbx_strand_id
1 'polypeptide(L)'
;MTFMECLSFRFPQIGVVKSREILYNTNQILSRRQTPNTGASAPFTEETMEQKAKRVGKFNIIDIIAVILIVAVVAFGAWKLLGSSGGTAAEDGGMVKVTYVVKCEGVPTELYETCQAHLPSPLMASGALVGGQIESVEMEPYYVLGPDGQWIEDPEHVTLLFTATTETPAGEVMTTKVGDQEVRIGKTDYILKSEYIEFSGGTIVDVQWEGLAEE
;
A
#
# COMPACT_ATOMS: atom_id res chain seq x y z
N MET A 1 -45.19 46.79 -8.34
CA MET A 1 -44.80 47.82 -7.36
C MET A 1 -43.30 47.64 -7.12
N THR A 2 -42.39 48.24 -7.92
CA THR A 2 -41.85 49.63 -7.85
C THR A 2 -41.43 50.01 -6.43
N PHE A 3 -40.16 50.26 -6.12
CA PHE A 3 -39.29 51.42 -6.45
C PHE A 3 -37.82 51.01 -6.14
N MET A 4 -36.76 51.23 -6.94
CA MET A 4 -36.22 52.40 -7.66
C MET A 4 -35.33 53.33 -6.82
N GLU A 5 -34.02 53.22 -7.03
CA GLU A 5 -32.98 54.29 -7.14
C GLU A 5 -31.95 53.73 -8.18
N CYS A 6 -31.66 54.25 -9.38
CA CYS A 6 -31.32 55.60 -9.91
C CYS A 6 -30.13 56.24 -9.17
N LEU A 7 -29.02 56.67 -9.78
CA LEU A 7 -28.65 56.93 -11.18
C LEU A 7 -27.16 57.32 -11.21
N SER A 8 -26.36 56.78 -12.15
CA SER A 8 -25.48 57.59 -13.01
C SER A 8 -24.66 56.72 -13.96
N PHE A 9 -25.11 56.69 -15.21
CA PHE A 9 -24.37 56.20 -16.36
C PHE A 9 -23.79 57.39 -17.11
N ARG A 10 -22.49 57.36 -17.42
CA ARG A 10 -21.90 58.15 -18.51
C ARG A 10 -20.74 57.36 -19.14
N PHE A 11 -21.02 56.67 -20.24
CA PHE A 11 -20.05 56.33 -21.29
C PHE A 11 -19.77 57.61 -22.14
N PRO A 12 -18.72 57.73 -23.00
CA PRO A 12 -18.13 56.63 -23.79
C PRO A 12 -16.61 56.67 -24.10
N GLN A 13 -16.12 55.52 -24.57
CA GLN A 13 -15.18 55.24 -25.68
C GLN A 13 -13.80 55.93 -25.87
N ILE A 14 -12.91 55.08 -26.42
CA ILE A 14 -11.81 55.32 -27.39
C ILE A 14 -10.41 55.56 -26.80
N GLY A 15 -9.49 54.68 -27.20
CA GLY A 15 -8.05 54.90 -27.05
C GLY A 15 -7.19 53.65 -27.29
N VAL A 16 -7.31 53.00 -28.45
CA VAL A 16 -6.25 52.10 -28.94
C VAL A 16 -5.04 52.96 -29.29
N VAL A 17 -3.90 52.78 -28.62
CA VAL A 17 -2.63 53.34 -29.10
C VAL A 17 -1.58 52.25 -29.18
N LYS A 18 -1.02 52.20 -30.39
CA LYS A 18 -0.12 51.22 -30.99
C LYS A 18 1.30 51.79 -30.93
N SER A 19 2.27 50.89 -30.76
CA SER A 19 3.70 51.03 -31.10
C SER A 19 4.56 52.04 -30.34
N ARG A 20 5.67 51.55 -29.76
CA ARG A 20 7.01 51.63 -30.39
C ARG A 20 8.08 50.93 -29.56
N GLU A 21 8.95 50.21 -30.27
CA GLU A 21 10.23 49.70 -29.79
C GLU A 21 11.13 50.84 -29.27
N ILE A 22 11.88 50.56 -28.21
CA ILE A 22 13.17 51.22 -27.98
C ILE A 22 14.17 50.13 -27.60
N LEU A 23 15.07 49.87 -28.55
CA LEU A 23 16.22 49.00 -28.43
C LEU A 23 17.45 49.87 -28.16
N TYR A 24 18.41 49.26 -27.46
CA TYR A 24 19.81 49.66 -27.21
C TYR A 24 20.12 50.57 -26.02
N ASN A 25 20.88 50.00 -25.08
CA ASN A 25 22.04 50.70 -24.53
C ASN A 25 23.26 49.78 -24.52
N THR A 26 24.35 50.35 -25.03
CA THR A 26 25.63 49.76 -25.40
C THR A 26 26.66 50.12 -24.33
N ASN A 27 27.46 49.16 -23.85
CA ASN A 27 28.73 49.48 -23.20
C ASN A 27 29.86 48.77 -23.95
N GLN A 28 30.51 49.54 -24.83
CA GLN A 28 31.73 49.19 -25.54
C GLN A 28 32.81 50.21 -25.15
N ILE A 29 33.79 49.81 -24.35
CA ILE A 29 35.07 50.50 -24.08
C ILE A 29 36.03 49.39 -23.60
N LEU A 30 37.22 49.07 -24.11
CA LEU A 30 38.10 49.58 -25.18
C LEU A 30 39.09 48.45 -25.53
N SER A 31 39.42 48.33 -26.83
CA SER A 31 40.52 47.50 -27.37
C SER A 31 41.90 48.10 -27.08
N ARG A 32 42.94 47.27 -26.82
CA ARG A 32 44.32 47.51 -27.29
C ARG A 32 45.28 46.30 -27.16
N ARG A 33 45.51 45.57 -28.26
CA ARG A 33 46.83 45.38 -28.94
C ARG A 33 46.74 44.26 -29.99
N GLN A 34 47.50 44.47 -31.06
CA GLN A 34 47.33 43.89 -32.38
C GLN A 34 48.61 43.09 -32.78
N THR A 35 48.40 41.84 -33.22
CA THR A 35 49.10 41.07 -34.30
C THR A 35 50.58 40.61 -34.14
N PRO A 36 51.16 39.80 -35.07
CA PRO A 36 50.91 38.36 -35.31
C PRO A 36 52.23 37.56 -35.61
N ASN A 37 52.19 36.24 -35.75
CA ASN A 37 53.01 35.49 -36.73
C ASN A 37 52.55 34.02 -36.79
N THR A 38 51.87 33.55 -37.84
CA THR A 38 52.36 33.02 -39.14
C THR A 38 53.15 31.71 -39.04
N GLY A 39 52.58 30.62 -39.60
CA GLY A 39 53.35 29.58 -40.29
C GLY A 39 53.01 28.11 -39.99
N ALA A 40 52.20 27.50 -40.88
CA ALA A 40 52.14 26.07 -41.27
C ALA A 40 51.84 25.02 -40.18
N SER A 41 50.94 24.05 -40.33
CA SER A 41 50.45 23.34 -41.51
C SER A 41 49.10 22.66 -41.20
N ALA A 42 48.23 22.57 -42.20
CA ALA A 42 47.21 21.51 -42.30
C ALA A 42 47.48 20.77 -43.62
N PRO A 43 47.18 19.47 -43.75
CA PRO A 43 45.78 19.13 -44.02
C PRO A 43 45.31 17.74 -43.51
N PHE A 44 43.98 17.65 -43.32
CA PHE A 44 43.10 16.55 -43.76
C PHE A 44 43.54 15.08 -43.54
N THR A 45 42.87 14.39 -42.60
CA THR A 45 42.14 13.14 -42.88
C THR A 45 41.02 12.94 -41.85
N GLU A 46 39.86 12.58 -42.37
CA GLU A 46 38.75 11.92 -41.67
C GLU A 46 39.25 10.70 -40.91
N GLU A 47 38.73 10.45 -39.71
CA GLU A 47 38.27 9.15 -39.22
C GLU A 47 37.34 9.49 -38.04
N THR A 48 36.05 9.72 -38.32
CA THR A 48 35.00 8.72 -38.13
C THR A 48 34.95 8.20 -36.69
N MET A 49 33.78 8.43 -36.08
CA MET A 49 33.22 7.76 -34.92
C MET A 49 34.06 6.58 -34.44
N GLU A 50 34.52 6.63 -33.18
CA GLU A 50 35.03 5.45 -32.49
C GLU A 50 34.03 4.31 -32.68
N GLN A 51 34.30 3.46 -33.67
CA GLN A 51 33.74 2.14 -33.78
C GLN A 51 34.37 1.32 -32.66
N LYS A 52 33.92 1.55 -31.43
CA LYS A 52 33.64 0.43 -30.54
C LYS A 52 32.30 -0.13 -30.96
N ALA A 53 32.31 -0.69 -32.18
CA ALA A 53 31.35 -1.69 -32.59
C ALA A 53 31.32 -2.71 -31.44
N LYS A 54 30.23 -2.67 -30.66
CA LYS A 54 29.82 -3.74 -29.77
C LYS A 54 30.02 -5.02 -30.56
N ARG A 55 31.05 -5.78 -30.20
CA ARG A 55 31.32 -7.11 -30.74
C ARG A 55 29.99 -7.86 -30.59
N VAL A 56 29.26 -8.01 -31.69
CA VAL A 56 28.02 -8.77 -31.77
C VAL A 56 28.45 -10.21 -31.52
N GLY A 57 28.36 -10.62 -30.26
CA GLY A 57 28.45 -12.01 -29.88
C GLY A 57 27.36 -12.74 -30.66
N LYS A 58 27.70 -13.91 -31.19
CA LYS A 58 26.71 -14.87 -31.70
C LYS A 58 25.78 -15.19 -30.53
N PHE A 59 24.63 -14.51 -30.44
CA PHE A 59 23.62 -14.82 -29.44
C PHE A 59 22.99 -16.15 -29.82
N ASN A 60 23.57 -17.23 -29.32
CA ASN A 60 22.94 -18.52 -29.40
C ASN A 60 21.60 -18.44 -28.66
N ILE A 61 20.59 -19.14 -29.16
CA ILE A 61 19.26 -19.17 -28.53
C ILE A 61 19.31 -19.55 -27.05
N ILE A 62 20.31 -20.36 -26.67
CA ILE A 62 20.60 -20.76 -25.30
C ILE A 62 20.95 -19.55 -24.41
N ASP A 63 21.76 -18.61 -24.92
CA ASP A 63 22.19 -17.43 -24.18
C ASP A 63 21.03 -16.45 -23.98
N ILE A 64 20.16 -16.33 -24.99
CA ILE A 64 18.92 -15.54 -24.91
C ILE A 64 17.97 -16.10 -23.85
N ILE A 65 17.78 -17.43 -23.81
CA ILE A 65 16.93 -18.09 -22.81
C ILE A 65 17.49 -17.90 -21.40
N ALA A 66 18.81 -18.02 -21.23
CA ALA A 66 19.46 -17.83 -19.93
C ALA A 66 19.28 -16.42 -19.38
N VAL A 67 19.41 -15.39 -20.22
CA VAL A 67 19.18 -13.99 -19.82
C VAL A 67 17.73 -13.75 -19.40
N ILE A 68 16.76 -14.29 -20.15
CA ILE A 68 15.33 -14.17 -19.81
C ILE A 68 15.03 -14.84 -18.47
N LEU A 69 15.60 -16.02 -18.20
CA LEU A 69 15.42 -16.71 -16.92
C LEU A 69 16.03 -15.93 -15.75
N ILE A 70 17.20 -15.32 -15.91
CA ILE A 70 17.81 -14.49 -14.86
C ILE A 70 16.94 -13.27 -14.59
N VAL A 71 16.45 -12.59 -15.63
CA VAL A 71 15.53 -11.45 -15.46
C VAL A 71 14.23 -11.89 -14.78
N ALA A 72 13.68 -13.06 -15.12
CA ALA A 72 12.48 -13.59 -14.47
C ALA A 72 12.73 -13.92 -12.98
N VAL A 73 13.86 -14.52 -12.62
CA VAL A 73 14.21 -14.82 -11.23
C VAL A 73 14.48 -13.54 -10.44
N VAL A 74 15.15 -12.55 -11.03
CA VAL A 74 15.40 -11.25 -10.40
C VAL A 74 14.09 -10.46 -10.26
N ALA A 75 13.24 -10.45 -11.29
CA ALA A 75 11.92 -9.83 -11.22
C ALA A 75 11.02 -10.54 -10.22
N PHE A 76 11.08 -11.86 -10.11
CA PHE A 76 10.32 -12.63 -9.12
C PHE A 76 10.88 -12.43 -7.70
N GLY A 77 12.20 -12.37 -7.52
CA GLY A 77 12.83 -12.07 -6.25
C GLY A 77 12.55 -10.62 -5.80
N ALA A 78 12.64 -9.68 -6.73
CA ALA A 78 12.26 -8.29 -6.51
C ALA A 78 10.76 -8.15 -6.27
N TRP A 79 9.89 -8.88 -6.97
CA TRP A 79 8.45 -8.88 -6.72
C TRP A 79 8.11 -9.59 -5.41
N LYS A 80 8.86 -10.60 -4.97
CA LYS A 80 8.67 -11.21 -3.65
C LYS A 80 9.08 -10.26 -2.52
N LEU A 81 10.07 -9.40 -2.75
CA LEU A 81 10.56 -8.42 -1.76
C LEU A 81 9.79 -7.09 -1.80
N LEU A 82 9.48 -6.56 -2.98
CA LEU A 82 8.71 -5.33 -3.18
C LEU A 82 7.19 -5.57 -3.28
N GLY A 83 6.74 -6.79 -3.57
CA GLY A 83 5.32 -7.16 -3.53
C GLY A 83 4.80 -7.41 -2.11
N SER A 84 5.68 -7.37 -1.11
CA SER A 84 5.30 -7.17 0.29
C SER A 84 5.19 -5.68 0.65
N SER A 85 5.47 -4.78 -0.29
CA SER A 85 5.32 -3.33 -0.15
C SER A 85 4.77 -2.75 -1.47
N GLY A 86 3.57 -3.18 -1.84
CA GLY A 86 2.83 -2.69 -3.01
C GLY A 86 2.32 -1.25 -2.82
N GLY A 87 3.23 -0.29 -2.67
CA GLY A 87 2.92 1.13 -2.68
C GLY A 87 2.86 1.66 -4.12
N THR A 88 1.77 1.40 -4.83
CA THR A 88 1.39 2.24 -5.96
C THR A 88 0.42 3.29 -5.46
N ALA A 89 0.87 4.55 -5.48
CA ALA A 89 0.08 5.73 -5.17
C ALA A 89 -1.20 5.75 -6.01
N ALA A 90 -2.31 5.37 -5.38
CA ALA A 90 -3.66 5.61 -5.82
C ALA A 90 -4.38 6.28 -4.65
N GLU A 91 -4.68 7.56 -4.83
CA GLU A 91 -5.72 8.34 -4.16
C GLU A 91 -5.95 8.07 -2.65
N ASP A 92 -5.26 8.85 -1.81
CA ASP A 92 -5.72 9.37 -0.50
C ASP A 92 -6.63 8.47 0.36
N GLY A 93 -6.06 7.35 0.81
CA GLY A 93 -6.66 6.48 1.82
C GLY A 93 -5.79 5.26 2.05
N GLY A 94 -4.65 5.42 2.73
CA GLY A 94 -3.73 4.31 2.98
C GLY A 94 -4.45 3.10 3.58
N MET A 95 -4.17 1.88 3.14
CA MET A 95 -4.72 0.69 3.79
C MET A 95 -4.00 0.47 5.12
N VAL A 96 -4.77 0.22 6.18
CA VAL A 96 -4.26 -0.12 7.51
C VAL A 96 -4.51 -1.61 7.73
N LYS A 97 -3.44 -2.32 8.08
CA LYS A 97 -3.56 -3.73 8.45
C LYS A 97 -4.03 -3.81 9.89
N VAL A 98 -5.12 -4.54 10.11
CA VAL A 98 -5.71 -4.77 11.42
C VAL A 98 -5.54 -6.23 11.79
N THR A 99 -4.87 -6.48 12.90
CA THR A 99 -4.71 -7.80 13.50
C THR A 99 -5.57 -7.85 14.75
N TYR A 100 -6.44 -8.85 14.90
CA TYR A 100 -7.33 -8.95 16.06
C TYR A 100 -7.43 -10.39 16.55
N VAL A 101 -7.72 -10.53 17.85
CA VAL A 101 -7.82 -11.83 18.52
C VAL A 101 -9.26 -12.08 18.96
N VAL A 102 -9.83 -13.20 18.52
CA VAL A 102 -11.17 -13.66 18.90
C VAL A 102 -11.03 -14.83 19.88
N LYS A 103 -11.51 -14.62 21.10
CA LYS A 103 -11.58 -15.61 22.17
C LYS A 103 -12.91 -16.38 22.09
N CYS A 104 -12.82 -17.69 21.95
CA CYS A 104 -13.93 -18.62 21.98
C CYS A 104 -13.79 -19.55 23.20
N GLU A 105 -14.70 -19.44 24.17
CA GLU A 105 -14.62 -20.18 25.44
C GLU A 105 -15.49 -21.45 25.41
N GLY A 106 -15.12 -22.46 26.20
CA GLY A 106 -15.91 -23.69 26.35
C GLY A 106 -15.95 -24.55 25.08
N VAL A 107 -14.87 -24.55 24.30
CA VAL A 107 -14.78 -25.30 23.04
C VAL A 107 -14.28 -26.73 23.32
N PRO A 108 -14.88 -27.79 22.77
CA PRO A 108 -14.35 -29.15 22.92
C PRO A 108 -12.88 -29.25 22.50
N THR A 109 -12.05 -29.87 23.34
CA THR A 109 -10.58 -29.87 23.13
C THR A 109 -10.14 -30.49 21.80
N GLU A 110 -10.93 -31.41 21.24
CA GLU A 110 -10.66 -32.08 19.95
C GLU A 110 -10.74 -31.14 18.74
N LEU A 111 -11.45 -30.01 18.86
CA LEU A 111 -11.59 -29.05 17.77
C LEU A 111 -10.30 -28.26 17.51
N TYR A 112 -9.39 -28.19 18.48
CA TYR A 112 -8.14 -27.44 18.35
C TYR A 112 -7.28 -27.94 17.18
N GLU A 113 -7.00 -29.25 17.13
CA GLU A 113 -6.20 -29.87 16.07
C GLU A 113 -6.88 -29.75 14.70
N THR A 114 -8.21 -29.87 14.67
CA THR A 114 -9.01 -29.70 13.46
C THR A 114 -8.90 -28.26 12.94
N CYS A 115 -8.99 -27.26 13.82
CA CYS A 115 -8.84 -25.87 13.45
C CYS A 115 -7.45 -25.61 12.87
N GLN A 116 -6.37 -26.06 13.53
CA GLN A 116 -5.00 -25.90 13.05
C GLN A 116 -4.79 -26.44 11.63
N ALA A 117 -5.39 -27.60 11.31
CA ALA A 117 -5.25 -28.23 9.99
C ALA A 117 -5.87 -27.40 8.84
N HIS A 118 -6.76 -26.45 9.17
CA HIS A 118 -7.45 -25.60 8.21
C HIS A 118 -6.95 -24.14 8.19
N LEU A 119 -5.80 -23.87 8.83
CA LEU A 119 -5.15 -22.56 8.81
C LEU A 119 -4.00 -22.48 7.78
N PRO A 120 -3.77 -21.29 7.17
CA PRO A 120 -4.58 -20.08 7.28
C PRO A 120 -5.92 -20.22 6.54
N SER A 121 -6.96 -19.53 7.03
CA SER A 121 -8.34 -19.70 6.54
C SER A 121 -8.98 -18.36 6.17
N PRO A 122 -9.34 -18.10 4.90
CA PRO A 122 -9.97 -16.85 4.49
C PRO A 122 -11.29 -16.58 5.22
N LEU A 123 -11.49 -15.34 5.67
CA LEU A 123 -12.71 -14.94 6.38
C LEU A 123 -13.91 -14.88 5.43
N MET A 124 -15.06 -15.34 5.90
CA MET A 124 -16.31 -15.43 5.14
C MET A 124 -17.49 -14.85 5.91
N ALA A 125 -18.36 -14.10 5.23
CA ALA A 125 -19.68 -13.75 5.73
C ALA A 125 -20.71 -13.87 4.61
N SER A 126 -21.94 -14.27 4.95
CA SER A 126 -23.05 -14.38 3.98
C SER A 126 -22.72 -15.17 2.70
N GLY A 127 -21.82 -16.15 2.79
CA GLY A 127 -21.38 -16.98 1.66
C GLY A 127 -20.35 -16.34 0.73
N ALA A 128 -19.79 -15.18 1.08
CA ALA A 128 -18.76 -14.47 0.33
C ALA A 128 -17.51 -14.22 1.19
N LEU A 129 -16.35 -14.15 0.55
CA LEU A 129 -15.11 -13.75 1.22
C LEU A 129 -15.18 -12.25 1.57
N VAL A 130 -14.84 -11.91 2.81
CA VAL A 130 -14.97 -10.54 3.34
C VAL A 130 -13.65 -9.79 3.49
N GLY A 131 -12.58 -10.36 2.95
CA GLY A 131 -11.23 -9.84 3.13
C GLY A 131 -10.64 -10.24 4.48
N GLY A 132 -9.34 -10.53 4.48
CA GLY A 132 -8.65 -11.05 5.65
C GLY A 132 -8.74 -12.56 5.81
N GLN A 133 -8.02 -13.06 6.81
CA GLN A 133 -7.90 -14.49 7.08
C GLN A 133 -7.60 -14.75 8.56
N ILE A 134 -7.94 -15.95 9.01
CA ILE A 134 -7.50 -16.51 10.28
C ILE A 134 -6.07 -17.03 10.08
N GLU A 135 -5.12 -16.50 10.83
CA GLU A 135 -3.69 -16.81 10.70
C GLU A 135 -3.28 -17.96 11.62
N SER A 136 -3.73 -17.92 12.87
CA SER A 136 -3.32 -18.86 13.92
C SER A 136 -4.44 -19.10 14.92
N VAL A 137 -4.31 -20.20 15.65
CA VAL A 137 -5.14 -20.54 16.81
C VAL A 137 -4.22 -20.97 17.95
N GLU A 138 -4.46 -20.44 19.14
CA GLU A 138 -3.83 -20.86 20.38
C GLU A 138 -4.88 -21.46 21.31
N MET A 139 -4.46 -22.29 22.27
CA MET A 139 -5.34 -22.91 23.26
C MET A 139 -4.92 -22.50 24.67
N GLU A 140 -5.92 -22.22 25.50
CA GLU A 140 -5.78 -22.01 26.95
C GLU A 140 -6.73 -22.94 27.72
N PRO A 141 -6.40 -23.31 28.97
CA PRO A 141 -7.30 -24.09 29.81
C PRO A 141 -8.65 -23.38 30.02
N TYR A 142 -9.73 -24.15 30.09
CA TYR A 142 -11.05 -23.64 30.45
C TYR A 142 -11.39 -24.02 31.90
N TYR A 143 -11.98 -23.09 32.64
CA TYR A 143 -12.32 -23.28 34.04
C TYR A 143 -13.83 -23.16 34.24
N VAL A 144 -14.39 -24.05 35.05
CA VAL A 144 -15.79 -24.05 35.45
C VAL A 144 -15.91 -23.86 36.97
N LEU A 145 -17.03 -23.28 37.40
CA LEU A 145 -17.31 -23.12 38.81
C LEU A 145 -17.75 -24.46 39.41
N GLY A 146 -16.94 -25.01 40.29
CA GLY A 146 -17.22 -26.25 41.02
C GLY A 146 -18.37 -26.10 42.02
N PRO A 147 -18.93 -27.23 42.52
CA PRO A 147 -20.02 -27.22 43.50
C PRO A 147 -19.69 -26.53 44.83
N ASP A 148 -18.40 -26.41 45.15
CA ASP A 148 -17.84 -25.75 46.33
C ASP A 148 -17.52 -24.26 46.09
N GLY A 149 -17.80 -23.74 44.89
CA GLY A 149 -17.51 -22.37 44.49
C GLY A 149 -16.05 -22.12 44.11
N GLN A 150 -15.23 -23.17 43.95
CA GLN A 150 -13.86 -23.04 43.45
C GLN A 150 -13.81 -23.18 41.92
N TRP A 151 -12.91 -22.47 41.27
CA TRP A 151 -12.64 -22.65 39.84
C TRP A 151 -11.83 -23.94 39.64
N ILE A 152 -12.39 -24.87 38.87
CA ILE A 152 -11.78 -26.16 38.55
C ILE A 152 -11.59 -26.22 37.03
N GLU A 153 -10.44 -26.72 36.60
CA GLU A 153 -10.13 -26.92 35.18
C GLU A 153 -11.05 -28.01 34.59
N ASP A 154 -11.65 -27.72 33.45
CA ASP A 154 -12.43 -28.67 32.67
C ASP A 154 -11.54 -29.31 31.60
N PRO A 155 -11.19 -30.60 31.70
CA PRO A 155 -10.29 -31.25 30.74
C PRO A 155 -10.95 -31.54 29.39
N GLU A 156 -12.28 -31.46 29.26
CA GLU A 156 -12.98 -31.73 28.01
C GLU A 156 -13.12 -30.47 27.13
N HIS A 157 -12.95 -29.29 27.74
CA HIS A 157 -13.11 -28.00 27.06
C HIS A 157 -11.88 -27.12 27.20
N VAL A 158 -11.67 -26.26 26.21
CA VAL A 158 -10.58 -25.28 26.15
C VAL A 158 -11.11 -23.92 25.71
N THR A 159 -10.31 -22.90 25.94
CA THR A 159 -10.49 -21.59 25.34
C THR A 159 -9.60 -21.50 24.12
N LEU A 160 -10.18 -21.19 22.95
CA LEU A 160 -9.42 -20.97 21.73
C LEU A 160 -9.25 -19.48 21.45
N LEU A 161 -8.03 -19.06 21.14
CA LEU A 161 -7.68 -17.70 20.76
C LEU A 161 -7.30 -17.69 19.29
N PHE A 162 -8.19 -17.19 18.44
CA PHE A 162 -7.96 -17.08 17.00
C PHE A 162 -7.36 -15.72 16.67
N THR A 163 -6.20 -15.69 16.04
CA THR A 163 -5.64 -14.45 15.49
C THR A 163 -6.05 -14.33 14.03
N ALA A 164 -6.69 -13.21 13.69
CA ALA A 164 -7.11 -12.91 12.33
C ALA A 164 -6.56 -11.56 11.87
N THR A 165 -6.29 -11.45 10.58
CA THR A 165 -5.79 -10.23 9.94
C THR A 165 -6.79 -9.75 8.90
N THR A 166 -6.90 -8.44 8.71
CA THR A 166 -7.67 -7.82 7.63
C THR A 166 -7.05 -6.49 7.23
N GLU A 167 -7.41 -5.97 6.06
CA GLU A 167 -7.01 -4.65 5.59
C GLU A 167 -8.25 -3.76 5.50
N THR A 168 -8.14 -2.55 6.04
CA THR A 168 -9.23 -1.56 6.00
C THR A 168 -8.68 -0.20 5.56
N PRO A 169 -9.44 0.62 4.80
CA PRO A 169 -9.00 1.97 4.45
C PRO A 169 -8.75 2.83 5.71
N ALA A 170 -7.68 3.62 5.74
CA ALA A 170 -7.27 4.45 6.89
C ALA A 170 -8.39 5.39 7.37
N GLY A 171 -9.17 5.94 6.45
CA GLY A 171 -10.31 6.81 6.77
C GLY A 171 -11.48 6.08 7.48
N GLU A 172 -11.52 4.75 7.39
CA GLU A 172 -12.58 3.90 7.96
C GLU A 172 -12.14 3.17 9.24
N VAL A 173 -10.90 3.36 9.71
CA VAL A 173 -10.37 2.71 10.93
C VAL A 173 -11.20 3.01 12.18
N MET A 174 -11.94 4.12 12.19
CA MET A 174 -12.88 4.47 13.28
C MET A 174 -13.97 3.39 13.49
N THR A 175 -14.28 2.62 12.46
CA THR A 175 -15.20 1.48 12.49
C THR A 175 -14.64 0.34 11.64
N THR A 176 -13.54 -0.29 12.06
CA THR A 176 -13.04 -1.48 11.36
C THR A 176 -14.16 -2.52 11.25
N LYS A 177 -14.49 -2.91 10.03
CA LYS A 177 -15.52 -3.91 9.74
C LYS A 177 -14.93 -5.06 8.94
N VAL A 178 -15.40 -6.26 9.25
CA VAL A 178 -15.13 -7.48 8.48
C VAL A 178 -16.49 -8.03 8.05
N GLY A 179 -16.80 -7.86 6.77
CA GLY A 179 -18.17 -8.00 6.27
C GLY A 179 -19.09 -6.97 6.95
N ASP A 180 -20.18 -7.43 7.55
CA ASP A 180 -21.13 -6.58 8.29
C ASP A 180 -20.82 -6.47 9.79
N GLN A 181 -19.76 -7.13 10.27
CA GLN A 181 -19.43 -7.18 11.69
C GLN A 181 -18.38 -6.15 12.06
N GLU A 182 -18.62 -5.43 13.15
CA GLU A 182 -17.65 -4.50 13.74
C GLU A 182 -16.54 -5.27 14.48
N VAL A 183 -15.29 -4.88 14.26
CA VAL A 183 -14.12 -5.36 15.00
C VAL A 183 -13.76 -4.32 16.05
N ARG A 184 -14.01 -4.64 17.32
CA ARG A 184 -13.70 -3.78 18.46
C ARG A 184 -13.46 -4.62 19.71
N ILE A 185 -12.48 -4.23 20.52
CA ILE A 185 -12.17 -4.84 21.81
C ILE A 185 -13.42 -4.84 22.69
N GLY A 186 -13.75 -5.99 23.28
CA GLY A 186 -14.90 -6.21 24.16
C GLY A 186 -16.20 -6.58 23.44
N LYS A 187 -16.24 -6.65 22.11
CA LYS A 187 -17.40 -7.19 21.39
C LYS A 187 -17.52 -8.70 21.64
N THR A 188 -18.64 -9.15 22.21
CA THR A 188 -18.85 -10.54 22.68
C THR A 188 -19.69 -11.42 21.75
N ASP A 189 -20.33 -10.83 20.74
CA ASP A 189 -21.22 -11.48 19.79
C ASP A 189 -20.58 -11.65 18.40
N TYR A 190 -19.24 -11.66 18.33
CA TYR A 190 -18.54 -11.79 17.06
C TYR A 190 -18.67 -13.23 16.52
N ILE A 191 -18.96 -13.33 15.24
CA ILE A 191 -19.03 -14.61 14.52
C ILE A 191 -17.74 -14.74 13.70
N LEU A 192 -16.85 -15.61 14.14
CA LEU A 192 -15.64 -15.95 13.40
C LEU A 192 -15.99 -17.06 12.42
N LYS A 193 -15.85 -16.79 11.12
CA LYS A 193 -16.25 -17.73 10.07
C LYS A 193 -15.28 -17.76 8.91
N SER A 194 -14.95 -18.96 8.46
CA SER A 194 -14.24 -19.28 7.22
C SER A 194 -14.97 -20.40 6.47
N GLU A 195 -14.35 -20.98 5.44
CA GLU A 195 -14.89 -22.16 4.74
C GLU A 195 -15.02 -23.39 5.65
N TYR A 196 -14.09 -23.57 6.59
CA TYR A 196 -14.00 -24.79 7.43
C TYR A 196 -14.24 -24.54 8.92
N ILE A 197 -14.13 -23.29 9.38
CA ILE A 197 -14.18 -22.93 10.80
C ILE A 197 -15.36 -21.97 11.01
N GLU A 198 -16.22 -22.26 11.99
CA GLU A 198 -17.30 -21.38 12.39
C GLU A 198 -17.48 -21.40 13.91
N PHE A 199 -17.26 -20.25 14.54
CA PHE A 199 -17.56 -20.01 15.95
C PHE A 199 -18.45 -18.78 16.09
N SER A 200 -19.49 -18.90 16.91
CA SER A 200 -20.42 -17.80 17.21
C SER A 200 -20.27 -17.39 18.67
N GLY A 201 -20.51 -16.11 18.97
CA GLY A 201 -20.36 -15.60 20.34
C GLY A 201 -18.90 -15.45 20.78
N GLY A 202 -17.97 -15.30 19.83
CA GLY A 202 -16.58 -15.01 20.12
C GLY A 202 -16.43 -13.61 20.70
N THR A 203 -15.49 -13.46 21.63
CA THR A 203 -15.14 -12.17 22.22
C THR A 203 -13.86 -11.62 21.62
N ILE A 204 -13.89 -10.40 21.09
CA ILE A 204 -12.67 -9.73 20.61
C ILE A 204 -11.90 -9.22 21.84
N VAL A 205 -10.71 -9.76 22.08
CA VAL A 205 -9.90 -9.46 23.27
C VAL A 205 -8.72 -8.54 22.99
N ASP A 206 -8.25 -8.51 21.75
CA ASP A 206 -7.15 -7.63 21.31
C ASP A 206 -7.38 -7.17 19.87
N VAL A 207 -6.94 -5.94 19.57
CA VAL A 207 -6.95 -5.36 18.22
C VAL A 207 -5.73 -4.45 18.09
N GLN A 208 -4.94 -4.68 17.04
CA GLN A 208 -3.73 -3.96 16.71
C GLN A 208 -3.87 -3.37 15.30
N TRP A 209 -3.58 -2.07 15.15
CA TRP A 209 -3.62 -1.36 13.88
C TRP A 209 -2.20 -1.03 13.44
N GLU A 210 -1.68 -1.76 12.46
CA GLU A 210 -0.35 -1.54 11.91
C GLU A 210 -0.41 -0.39 10.88
N GLY A 211 0.45 0.61 11.04
CA GLY A 211 0.61 1.71 10.06
C GLY A 211 -0.06 3.02 10.42
N LEU A 212 -0.74 3.11 11.57
CA LEU A 212 -1.02 4.40 12.20
C LEU A 212 0.23 4.81 12.97
N ALA A 213 0.93 5.84 12.48
CA ALA A 213 2.02 6.44 13.22
C ALA A 213 1.50 6.86 14.60
N GLU A 214 2.09 6.34 15.66
CA GLU A 214 1.91 6.85 17.01
C GLU A 214 2.41 8.30 17.01
N GLU A 215 1.50 9.27 17.13
CA GLU A 215 1.85 10.65 17.50
C GLU A 215 2.06 10.78 19.02
#